data_AF-A0A2M9BN91-F1
#
_entry.id   AF-A0A2M9BN91-F1
#
_cell.length_a   1.000
_cell.length_b   1.000
_cell.length_c   1.000
_cell.angle_alpha   90.00
_cell.angle_beta   90.00
_cell.angle_gamma   90.00
#
_symmetry.space_group_name_H-M   'P 1'
#
loop_
_entity.id
_entity.type
_entity.pdbx_description
1 polymer ?
#
loop_
_entity_poly.entity_id
_entity_poly.type
_entity_poly.pdbx_seq_one_letter_code
_entity_poly.pdbx_strand_id
1 'polypeptide(L)'
;MRLNTDAPAGPRKPCLRDLATLVQNHLPPAIVQLTPLKQLKRRLREIDATHPQYQEETPLVLAYEERRRAQLGGQLQVATSQRASQA
;
A
#
# COMPACT_ATOMS: atom_id res chain seq x y z
N MET A 1 -2.40 11.80 36.89
CA MET A 1 -2.28 11.50 35.45
C MET A 1 -3.54 10.79 35.00
N ARG A 2 -4.39 11.42 34.18
CA ARG A 2 -5.52 10.73 33.52
C ARG A 2 -4.98 10.11 32.24
N LEU A 3 -4.86 8.79 32.21
CA LEU A 3 -4.65 8.04 30.97
C LEU A 3 -5.98 8.15 30.20
N ASN A 4 -6.01 9.02 29.19
CA ASN A 4 -7.11 9.06 28.21
C ASN A 4 -6.97 7.81 27.34
N THR A 5 -7.39 6.67 27.89
CA THR A 5 -7.53 5.44 27.13
C THR A 5 -8.88 5.51 26.44
N ASP A 6 -8.96 6.28 25.36
CA ASP A 6 -10.08 6.16 24.43
C ASP A 6 -10.12 4.68 23.98
N ALA A 7 -11.26 4.03 24.16
CA ALA A 7 -11.42 2.64 23.78
C ALA A 7 -11.06 2.48 22.29
N PRO A 8 -10.29 1.45 21.90
CA PRO A 8 -10.01 1.23 20.49
C PRO A 8 -11.35 1.10 19.77
N ALA A 9 -11.53 1.93 18.74
CA ALA A 9 -12.73 1.86 17.92
C ALA A 9 -12.87 0.41 17.42
N GLY A 10 -14.01 -0.23 17.72
CA GLY A 10 -14.27 -1.60 17.27
C GLY A 10 -14.18 -1.70 15.74
N PRO A 11 -14.01 -2.92 15.19
CA PRO A 11 -13.83 -3.12 13.76
C PRO A 11 -14.96 -2.48 12.97
N ARG A 12 -14.60 -1.67 11.96
CA ARG A 12 -15.54 -0.93 11.12
C ARG A 12 -15.53 -1.50 9.71
N LYS A 13 -16.53 -1.16 8.91
CA LYS A 13 -16.47 -1.45 7.48
C LYS A 13 -15.60 -0.39 6.80
N PRO A 14 -14.74 -0.77 5.84
CA PRO A 14 -13.95 0.18 5.09
C PRO A 14 -14.87 1.18 4.38
N CYS A 15 -14.52 2.46 4.48
CA CYS A 15 -15.30 3.56 3.97
C CYS A 15 -14.52 4.33 2.88
N LEU A 16 -15.17 4.60 1.75
CA LEU A 16 -14.55 5.35 0.65
C LEU A 16 -14.12 6.77 1.06
N ARG A 17 -14.87 7.42 1.95
CA ARG A 17 -14.55 8.75 2.46
C ARG A 17 -13.26 8.75 3.25
N ASP A 18 -13.10 7.76 4.13
CA ASP A 18 -11.94 7.66 5.01
C ASP A 18 -10.71 7.22 4.20
N LEU A 19 -10.90 6.37 3.18
CA LEU A 19 -9.84 6.02 2.22
C LEU A 19 -9.36 7.24 1.43
N ALA A 20 -10.28 8.07 0.92
CA ALA A 20 -9.92 9.29 0.22
C ALA A 20 -9.12 10.25 1.11
N THR A 21 -9.56 10.41 2.36
CA THR A 21 -8.89 11.26 3.36
C THR A 21 -7.50 10.71 3.72
N LEU A 22 -7.38 9.39 3.88
CA LEU A 22 -6.12 8.69 4.14
C LEU A 22 -5.10 8.95 3.02
N VAL A 23 -5.50 8.74 1.76
CA VAL A 23 -4.62 8.92 0.60
C VAL A 23 -4.26 10.40 0.41
N GLN A 24 -5.19 11.32 0.63
CA GLN A 24 -4.91 12.74 0.46
C GLN A 24 -3.95 13.29 1.50
N ASN A 25 -4.12 12.91 2.77
CA ASN A 25 -3.43 13.57 3.89
C ASN A 25 -2.20 12.81 4.40
N HIS A 26 -2.19 11.47 4.32
CA HIS A 26 -1.15 10.65 4.95
C HIS A 26 -0.37 9.78 3.96
N LEU A 27 -1.00 9.39 2.84
CA LEU A 27 -0.42 8.48 1.85
C LEU A 27 -0.64 8.98 0.42
N PRO A 28 -0.10 10.16 0.05
CA PRO A 28 -0.26 10.68 -1.29
C PRO A 28 0.32 9.69 -2.32
N PRO A 29 -0.29 9.55 -3.50
CA PRO A 29 0.06 8.51 -4.47
C PRO A 29 1.55 8.49 -4.83
N ALA A 30 2.20 9.65 -4.94
CA ALA A 30 3.63 9.74 -5.22
C ALA A 30 4.48 9.04 -4.14
N ILE A 31 4.13 9.20 -2.86
CA ILE A 31 4.85 8.54 -1.76
C ILE A 31 4.63 7.03 -1.81
N VAL A 32 3.38 6.59 -1.97
CA VAL A 32 3.03 5.15 -2.02
C VAL A 32 3.77 4.43 -3.14
N GLN A 33 3.84 5.04 -4.32
CA GLN A 33 4.42 4.43 -5.51
C GLN A 33 5.96 4.39 -5.49
N LEU A 34 6.61 5.39 -4.87
CA LEU A 34 8.07 5.49 -4.83
C LEU A 34 8.69 4.78 -3.62
N THR A 35 7.93 4.61 -2.53
CA THR A 35 8.44 4.00 -1.30
C THR A 35 8.56 2.48 -1.45
N PRO A 36 9.66 1.83 -1.04
CA PRO A 36 9.75 0.37 -1.00
C PRO A 36 8.63 -0.28 -0.17
N LEU A 37 8.09 -1.42 -0.61
CA LEU A 37 6.95 -2.09 0.06
C LEU A 37 7.18 -2.31 1.58
N LYS A 38 8.41 -2.65 2.00
CA LYS A 38 8.75 -2.83 3.42
C LYS A 38 8.58 -1.54 4.23
N GLN A 39 8.99 -0.41 3.66
CA GLN A 39 8.86 0.90 4.29
C GLN A 39 7.41 1.37 4.28
N LEU A 40 6.66 1.10 3.19
CA LEU A 40 5.23 1.35 3.13
C LEU A 40 4.48 0.58 4.23
N LYS A 41 4.74 -0.73 4.39
CA LYS A 41 4.15 -1.55 5.48
C LYS A 41 4.42 -0.97 6.86
N ARG A 42 5.65 -0.51 7.12
CA ARG A 42 5.99 0.17 8.38
C ARG A 42 5.18 1.45 8.55
N ARG A 43 5.10 2.29 7.52
CA ARG A 43 4.35 3.55 7.58
C ARG A 43 2.86 3.32 7.84
N LEU A 44 2.27 2.29 7.24
CA LEU A 44 0.87 1.93 7.50
C LEU A 44 0.65 1.56 8.96
N ARG A 45 1.53 0.76 9.58
CA ARG A 45 1.44 0.45 11.01
C ARG A 45 1.56 1.68 11.91
N GLU A 46 2.41 2.64 11.54
CA GLU A 46 2.51 3.92 12.25
C GLU A 46 1.21 4.73 12.12
N ILE A 47 0.58 4.73 10.94
CA ILE A 47 -0.72 5.37 10.71
C ILE A 47 -1.79 4.67 11.53
N ASP A 48 -1.86 3.35 11.53
CA ASP A 48 -2.86 2.59 12.31
C ASP A 48 -2.74 2.90 13.82
N ALA A 49 -1.52 3.05 14.33
CA ALA A 49 -1.27 3.39 15.72
C ALA A 49 -1.63 4.84 16.08
N THR A 50 -1.50 5.77 15.13
CA THR A 50 -1.72 7.21 15.36
C THR A 50 -3.11 7.69 14.94
N HIS A 51 -3.74 6.98 14.01
CA HIS A 51 -5.04 7.27 13.41
C HIS A 51 -5.85 5.98 13.29
N PRO A 52 -6.39 5.45 14.41
CA PRO A 52 -7.11 4.18 14.42
C PRO A 52 -8.32 4.14 13.47
N GLN A 53 -8.86 5.31 13.10
CA GLN A 53 -9.97 5.40 12.14
C GLN A 53 -9.65 4.88 10.74
N TYR A 54 -8.37 4.75 10.36
CA TYR A 54 -7.96 4.30 9.03
C TYR A 54 -7.53 2.83 8.98
N GLN A 55 -7.68 2.10 10.08
CA GLN A 55 -7.15 0.74 10.24
C GLN A 55 -7.73 -0.27 9.24
N GLU A 56 -8.94 0.01 8.72
CA GLU A 56 -9.62 -0.83 7.71
C GLU A 56 -9.19 -0.44 6.28
N GLU A 57 -8.78 0.81 6.05
CA GLU A 57 -8.39 1.36 4.76
C GLU A 57 -6.90 1.17 4.44
N THR A 58 -6.02 1.24 5.44
CA THR A 58 -4.57 1.03 5.28
C THR A 58 -4.20 -0.30 4.61
N PRO A 59 -4.81 -1.47 4.91
CA PRO A 59 -4.51 -2.70 4.19
C PRO A 59 -4.94 -2.66 2.71
N LEU A 60 -5.98 -1.89 2.36
CA LEU A 60 -6.43 -1.73 0.97
C LEU A 60 -5.38 -1.02 0.13
N VAL A 61 -4.74 0.01 0.69
CA VAL A 61 -3.64 0.74 0.03
C VAL A 61 -2.47 -0.19 -0.27
N LEU A 62 -2.11 -1.04 0.70
CA LEU A 62 -1.03 -2.02 0.53
C LEU A 62 -1.36 -3.05 -0.56
N ALA A 63 -2.54 -3.66 -0.49
CA ALA A 63 -2.97 -4.67 -1.44
C ALA A 63 -3.03 -4.12 -2.88
N TYR A 64 -3.49 -2.88 -3.04
CA TYR A 64 -3.47 -2.20 -4.33
C TYR A 64 -2.04 -2.02 -4.86
N GLU A 65 -1.12 -1.54 -4.03
CA GLU A 65 0.26 -1.28 -4.46
C GLU A 65 1.04 -2.56 -4.76
N GLU A 66 0.83 -3.62 -3.96
CA GLU A 66 1.37 -4.97 -4.25
C GLU A 66 0.87 -5.49 -5.60
N ARG A 67 -0.43 -5.38 -5.87
CA ARG A 67 -1.02 -5.76 -7.15
C ARG A 67 -0.47 -4.93 -8.30
N ARG A 68 -0.38 -3.60 -8.14
CA ARG A 68 0.14 -2.68 -9.15
C ARG A 68 1.60 -3.03 -9.49
N ARG A 69 2.45 -3.28 -8.49
CA ARG A 69 3.85 -3.68 -8.72
C ARG A 69 3.95 -5.03 -9.39
N ALA A 70 3.11 -6.00 -9.03
CA ALA A 70 3.09 -7.29 -9.71
C ALA A 70 2.73 -7.16 -11.19
N GLN A 71 1.79 -6.27 -11.53
CA GLN A 71 1.39 -5.99 -12.91
C GLN A 71 2.47 -5.24 -13.71
N LEU A 72 3.11 -4.24 -13.11
CA LEU A 72 4.12 -3.42 -13.78
C LEU A 72 5.52 -4.04 -13.77
N GLY A 73 5.79 -4.94 -12.83
CA GLY A 73 7.05 -5.67 -12.70
C GLY A 73 7.19 -6.85 -13.67
N GLY A 74 6.35 -6.91 -14.71
CA GLY A 74 6.41 -7.95 -15.74
C GLY A 74 7.84 -8.15 -16.23
N GLN A 75 8.31 -9.39 -16.11
CA GLN A 75 9.65 -9.76 -16.56
C GLN A 75 9.79 -9.45 -18.04
N LEU A 76 10.79 -8.63 -18.37
CA LEU A 76 11.20 -8.42 -19.75
C LEU A 76 11.84 -9.74 -20.24
N GLN A 77 11.05 -10.60 -20.87
CA GLN A 77 11.58 -11.80 -21.51
C GLN A 77 12.32 -11.37 -22.77
N VAL A 78 13.64 -11.23 -22.66
CA VAL A 78 14.51 -11.00 -23.81
C VAL A 78 14.57 -12.32 -24.59
N ALA A 79 13.72 -12.45 -25.61
CA ALA A 79 13.82 -13.56 -26.55
C ALA A 79 15.05 -13.32 -27.44
N THR A 80 16.18 -13.97 -27.12
CA THR A 80 17.32 -14.03 -28.03
C THR A 80 16.97 -14.96 -29.19
N SER A 81 16.56 -14.37 -30.32
CA SER A 81 16.41 -15.12 -31.58
C SER A 81 17.79 -15.53 -32.08
N GLN A 82 18.31 -16.68 -31.61
CA GLN A 82 19.37 -17.38 -32.33
C GLN A 82 18.77 -17.96 -33.61
N ARG A 83 18.84 -17.19 -34.71
CA ARG A 83 18.82 -17.78 -36.05
C ARG A 83 20.12 -18.59 -36.17
N ALA A 84 20.05 -19.86 -35.84
CA ALA A 84 21.07 -20.82 -36.27
C ALA A 84 20.92 -20.93 -37.79
N SER A 85 21.86 -20.28 -38.49
CA SER A 85 22.04 -20.33 -39.92
C SER A 85 22.11 -21.79 -40.39
N GLN A 86 21.30 -22.11 -41.39
CA GLN A 86 21.46 -23.27 -42.25
C GLN A 86 22.83 -23.19 -42.94
N ALA A 87 23.64 -24.25 -42.84
CA ALA A 87 24.43 -24.84 -43.92
C ALA A 87 25.19 -26.06 -43.36
#